data_AF-A0A355EUJ6-F1
#
_entry.id   AF-A0A355EUJ6-F1
#
_cell.length_a   1.000
_cell.length_b   1.000
_cell.length_c   1.000
_cell.angle_alpha   90.00
_cell.angle_beta   90.00
_cell.angle_gamma   90.00
#
_symmetry.space_group_name_H-M   'P 1'
#
loop_
_entity.id
_entity.type
_entity.pdbx_description
1 polymer ?
#
loop_
_entity_poly.entity_id
_entity_poly.type
_entity_poly.pdbx_seq_one_letter_code
_entity_poly.pdbx_strand_id
1 'polypeptide(L)'
;FLRGQRSRLLDGTARAALLATALGVTAMVIAMALMTGYREDLQAKLVQGNAAVMAYPTGGGKGAELSRETLAALRRIPGVEKIGRVAYGQGSLSGPSRPQGLEVVLRGVDPGGGQLTAGAAELATQEGLAGAVLGA
;
A
#
# COMPACT_ATOMS: atom_id res chain seq x y z
N PHE A 1 64.69 -18.73 18.44
CA PHE A 1 64.29 -18.39 17.06
C PHE A 1 62.92 -18.98 16.61
N LEU A 2 61.99 -19.39 17.48
CA LEU A 2 60.73 -20.05 17.08
C LEU A 2 59.43 -19.22 17.27
N ARG A 3 59.52 -17.88 17.36
CA ARG A 3 58.36 -17.03 17.75
C ARG A 3 57.69 -16.26 16.59
N GLY A 4 58.23 -16.31 15.37
CA GLY A 4 57.77 -15.47 14.24
C GLY A 4 56.63 -16.04 13.38
N GLN A 5 56.44 -17.36 13.31
CA GLN A 5 55.47 -17.97 12.38
C GLN A 5 54.07 -18.18 12.97
N ARG A 6 53.92 -18.30 14.30
CA ARG A 6 52.60 -18.53 14.94
C ARG A 6 51.65 -17.32 14.81
N SER A 7 52.17 -16.09 14.72
CA SER A 7 51.33 -14.88 14.60
C SER A 7 50.56 -14.82 13.28
N ARG A 8 51.15 -15.24 12.15
CA ARG A 8 50.51 -15.12 10.83
C ARG A 8 49.30 -16.03 10.66
N LEU A 9 49.32 -17.21 11.28
CA LEU A 9 48.19 -18.15 11.25
C LEU A 9 47.03 -17.64 12.14
N LEU A 10 47.35 -17.09 13.32
CA LEU A 10 46.38 -16.47 14.21
C LEU A 10 45.74 -15.22 13.62
N ASP A 11 46.52 -14.34 12.98
CA ASP A 11 45.98 -13.15 12.30
C ASP A 11 45.09 -13.53 11.10
N GLY A 12 45.42 -14.62 10.41
CA GLY A 12 44.62 -15.11 9.28
C GLY A 12 43.24 -15.61 9.71
N THR A 13 43.19 -16.45 10.76
CA THR A 13 41.92 -16.98 11.28
C THR A 13 41.08 -15.89 11.95
N ALA A 14 41.72 -14.96 12.68
CA ALA A 14 41.03 -13.83 13.29
C ALA A 14 40.37 -12.93 12.22
N ARG A 15 41.08 -12.61 11.13
CA ARG A 15 40.51 -11.85 10.01
C ARG A 15 39.39 -12.59 9.31
N ALA A 16 39.54 -13.90 9.09
CA ALA A 16 38.48 -14.71 8.48
C ALA A 16 37.22 -14.75 9.35
N ALA A 17 37.35 -14.90 10.67
CA ALA A 17 36.23 -14.87 11.60
C ALA A 17 35.53 -13.49 11.63
N LEU A 18 36.30 -12.40 11.65
CA LEU A 18 35.75 -11.04 11.58
C LEU A 18 35.01 -10.77 10.27
N LEU A 19 35.55 -11.22 9.13
CA LEU A 19 34.88 -11.07 7.84
C LEU A 19 33.60 -11.89 7.76
N ALA A 20 33.62 -13.15 8.23
CA ALA A 20 32.45 -14.01 8.23
C ALA A 20 31.31 -13.45 9.10
N THR A 21 31.66 -12.98 10.31
CA THR A 21 30.67 -12.36 11.22
C THR A 21 30.14 -11.04 10.66
N ALA A 22 30.99 -10.18 10.10
CA ALA A 22 30.56 -8.95 9.45
C ALA A 22 29.59 -9.23 8.30
N LEU A 23 29.89 -10.21 7.43
CA LEU A 23 29.01 -10.63 6.35
C LEU A 23 27.67 -11.16 6.87
N GLY A 24 27.69 -12.02 7.89
CA GLY A 24 26.48 -12.58 8.49
C GLY A 24 25.57 -11.53 9.13
N VAL A 25 26.15 -10.61 9.92
CA VAL A 25 25.39 -9.51 10.54
C VAL A 25 24.85 -8.56 9.47
N THR A 26 25.66 -8.22 8.46
CA THR A 26 25.21 -7.34 7.36
C THR A 26 24.03 -7.96 6.61
N ALA A 27 24.08 -9.26 6.31
CA ALA A 27 22.99 -9.97 5.67
C ALA A 27 21.70 -9.96 6.53
N MET A 28 21.84 -10.17 7.85
CA MET A 28 20.71 -10.13 8.76
C MET A 28 20.10 -8.71 8.86
N VAL A 29 20.94 -7.67 8.92
CA VAL A 29 20.49 -6.27 8.94
C VAL A 29 19.74 -5.91 7.66
N ILE A 30 20.24 -6.31 6.48
CA ILE A 30 19.55 -6.07 5.20
C ILE A 30 18.19 -6.78 5.19
N ALA A 31 18.14 -8.04 5.62
CA ALA A 31 16.88 -8.79 5.66
C ALA A 31 15.84 -8.12 6.58
N MET A 32 16.27 -7.67 7.77
CA MET A 32 15.41 -6.93 8.68
C MET A 32 14.97 -5.58 8.09
N ALA A 33 15.90 -4.83 7.48
CA ALA A 33 15.59 -3.54 6.86
C ALA A 33 14.56 -3.68 5.74
N LEU A 34 14.67 -4.73 4.91
CA LEU A 34 13.67 -5.06 3.91
C LEU A 34 12.34 -5.40 4.56
N MET A 35 12.32 -6.28 5.57
CA MET A 35 11.07 -6.67 6.22
C MET A 35 10.35 -5.50 6.90
N THR A 36 11.12 -4.60 7.53
CA THR A 36 10.60 -3.40 8.19
C THR A 36 10.14 -2.37 7.16
N GLY A 37 10.95 -2.06 6.14
CA GLY A 37 10.58 -1.12 5.08
C GLY A 37 9.35 -1.56 4.28
N TYR A 38 9.24 -2.86 3.96
CA TYR A 38 8.04 -3.41 3.34
C TYR A 38 6.83 -3.34 4.27
N ARG A 39 7.01 -3.57 5.58
CA ARG A 39 5.92 -3.46 6.54
C ARG A 39 5.41 -2.02 6.63
N GLU A 40 6.30 -1.03 6.68
CA GLU A 40 5.94 0.38 6.71
C GLU A 40 5.25 0.81 5.42
N ASP A 41 5.76 0.40 4.26
CA ASP A 41 5.14 0.71 2.95
C ASP A 41 3.76 0.07 2.81
N LEU A 42 3.62 -1.21 3.19
CA LEU A 42 2.34 -1.90 3.17
C LEU A 42 1.36 -1.29 4.19
N GLN A 43 1.82 -0.93 5.39
CA GLN A 43 0.99 -0.25 6.38
C GLN A 43 0.53 1.12 5.88
N ALA A 44 1.43 1.89 5.27
CA ALA A 44 1.11 3.19 4.67
C ALA A 44 0.07 3.03 3.55
N LYS A 45 0.28 2.11 2.62
CA LYS A 45 -0.67 1.82 1.54
C LYS A 45 -2.03 1.33 2.06
N LEU A 46 -2.04 0.49 3.10
CA LEU A 46 -3.27 -0.02 3.70
C LEU A 46 -4.07 1.07 4.42
N VAL A 47 -3.40 1.91 5.22
CA VAL A 47 -4.03 3.00 5.98
C VAL A 47 -4.46 4.15 5.06
N GLN A 48 -3.69 4.45 4.02
CA GLN A 48 -3.99 5.53 3.09
C GLN A 48 -5.05 5.14 2.03
N GLY A 49 -5.16 3.85 1.69
CA GLY A 49 -6.10 3.35 0.68
C GLY A 49 -7.49 2.95 1.18
N ASN A 50 -7.67 2.78 2.50
CA ASN A 50 -8.90 2.25 3.10
C ASN A 50 -9.50 3.19 4.15
N ALA A 51 -10.84 3.25 4.18
CA ALA A 51 -11.55 3.89 5.29
C ALA A 51 -11.36 3.05 6.56
N ALA A 52 -11.24 3.72 7.71
CA ALA A 52 -11.04 3.06 9.01
C ALA A 52 -12.14 2.04 9.36
N VAL A 53 -13.35 2.22 8.80
CA VAL A 53 -14.49 1.29 8.95
C VAL A 53 -15.19 1.16 7.60
N MET A 54 -15.43 -0.08 7.15
CA MET A 54 -16.24 -0.39 5.98
C MET A 54 -17.53 -1.09 6.40
N ALA A 55 -18.67 -0.55 5.99
CA ALA A 55 -19.98 -1.17 6.20
C ALA A 55 -20.46 -1.78 4.88
N TYR A 56 -20.83 -3.06 4.90
CA TYR A 56 -21.43 -3.75 3.76
C TYR A 56 -22.92 -3.95 4.00
N PRO A 57 -23.79 -3.75 2.99
CA PRO A 57 -25.21 -4.00 3.13
C PRO A 57 -25.46 -5.49 3.36
N THR A 58 -25.99 -5.83 4.53
CA THR A 58 -26.45 -7.19 4.86
C THR A 58 -27.78 -7.45 4.15
N GLY A 59 -27.76 -7.94 2.92
CA GLY A 59 -29.01 -8.31 2.23
C GLY A 59 -29.02 -8.34 0.69
N GLY A 60 -27.88 -8.38 0.01
CA GLY A 60 -27.84 -8.61 -1.46
C GLY A 60 -28.45 -7.50 -2.33
N GLY A 61 -29.00 -6.44 -1.75
CA GLY A 61 -29.50 -5.28 -2.47
C GLY A 61 -28.35 -4.50 -3.11
N LYS A 62 -28.17 -4.65 -4.43
CA LYS A 62 -27.35 -3.73 -5.23
C LYS A 62 -27.91 -2.32 -5.03
N GLY A 63 -27.13 -1.44 -4.41
CA GLY A 63 -27.48 -0.02 -4.27
C GLY A 63 -28.40 0.33 -3.09
N ALA A 64 -28.22 -0.30 -1.93
CA ALA A 64 -28.87 0.17 -0.70
C ALA A 64 -28.41 1.61 -0.39
N GLU A 65 -29.19 2.60 -0.82
CA GLU A 65 -28.98 3.98 -0.42
C GLU A 65 -29.27 4.10 1.08
N LEU A 66 -28.28 4.56 1.84
CA LEU A 66 -28.52 4.94 3.22
C LEU A 66 -29.49 6.13 3.23
N SER A 67 -30.60 5.99 3.96
CA SER A 67 -31.51 7.12 4.21
C SER A 67 -30.73 8.29 4.81
N ARG A 68 -31.17 9.52 4.49
CA ARG A 68 -30.60 10.75 5.07
C ARG A 68 -30.61 10.72 6.60
N GLU A 69 -31.60 10.06 7.19
CA GLU A 69 -31.71 9.90 8.64
C GLU A 69 -30.62 8.99 9.20
N THR A 70 -30.31 7.88 8.53
CA THR A 70 -29.23 6.97 8.91
C THR A 70 -27.87 7.66 8.79
N LEU A 71 -27.66 8.43 7.72
CA LEU A 71 -26.44 9.23 7.54
C LEU A 71 -26.29 10.29 8.66
N ALA A 72 -27.39 10.94 9.05
CA ALA A 72 -27.38 11.89 10.15
C ALA A 72 -27.09 11.23 11.51
N ALA A 73 -27.61 10.02 11.74
CA ALA A 73 -27.32 9.25 12.95
C ALA A 73 -25.84 8.83 13.02
N LEU A 74 -25.27 8.36 11.91
CA LEU A 74 -23.86 7.97 11.84
C LEU A 74 -22.91 9.16 12.08
N ARG A 75 -23.24 10.35 11.59
CA ARG A 75 -22.45 11.58 11.84
C ARG A 75 -22.46 12.02 13.30
N ARG A 76 -23.41 11.56 14.12
CA ARG A 76 -23.49 11.90 15.55
C ARG A 76 -22.65 10.96 16.43
N ILE A 77 -22.09 9.89 15.87
CA ILE A 77 -21.23 8.97 16.62
C ILE A 77 -19.87 9.67 16.88
N PRO A 78 -19.40 9.74 18.14
CA PRO A 78 -18.11 10.33 18.45
C PRO A 78 -16.97 9.63 17.69
N GLY A 79 -16.14 10.42 16.99
CA GLY A 79 -15.02 9.92 16.17
C GLY A 79 -15.33 9.71 14.69
N VAL A 80 -16.57 9.94 14.23
CA VAL A 80 -16.90 9.91 12.79
C VAL A 80 -16.62 11.28 12.16
N GLU A 81 -15.49 11.40 11.45
CA GLU A 81 -15.12 12.65 10.78
C GLU A 81 -15.73 12.78 9.38
N LYS A 82 -15.77 11.69 8.60
CA LYS A 82 -16.25 11.68 7.21
C LYS A 82 -16.99 10.38 6.90
N ILE A 83 -18.00 10.47 6.03
CA ILE A 83 -18.76 9.31 5.54
C ILE A 83 -18.77 9.37 4.01
N GLY A 84 -17.99 8.48 3.39
CA GLY A 84 -17.89 8.37 1.94
C GLY A 84 -18.59 7.12 1.41
N ARG A 85 -19.09 7.20 0.18
CA ARG A 85 -19.62 6.04 -0.55
C ARG A 85 -18.58 5.57 -1.56
N VAL A 86 -18.38 4.26 -1.63
CA VAL A 86 -17.53 3.63 -2.64
C VAL A 86 -18.29 2.49 -3.29
N ALA A 87 -18.25 2.44 -4.62
CA ALA A 87 -18.76 1.34 -5.41
C ALA A 87 -17.60 0.68 -6.15
N TYR A 88 -17.54 -0.65 -6.11
CA TYR A 88 -16.58 -1.43 -6.89
C TYR A 88 -17.31 -2.19 -7.98
N GLY A 89 -16.81 -2.09 -9.21
CA GLY A 89 -17.30 -2.83 -10.37
C GLY A 89 -16.12 -3.43 -11.14
N GLN A 90 -16.35 -4.55 -11.80
CA GLN A 90 -15.38 -5.09 -12.77
C GLN A 90 -15.81 -4.66 -14.17
N GLY A 91 -14.86 -4.31 -15.01
CA GLY A 91 -15.10 -3.87 -16.38
C GLY A 91 -13.94 -4.22 -17.30
N SER A 92 -14.11 -3.97 -18.59
CA SER A 92 -13.05 -4.08 -19.58
C SER A 92 -12.75 -2.71 -20.14
N LEU A 93 -11.48 -2.30 -20.11
CA LEU A 93 -10.98 -1.08 -20.69
C LEU A 93 -10.28 -1.40 -22.02
N SER A 94 -10.89 -0.99 -23.13
CA SER A 94 -10.30 -1.13 -24.46
C SER A 94 -9.89 0.24 -24.99
N GLY A 95 -8.74 0.29 -25.67
CA GLY A 95 -8.23 1.51 -26.29
C GLY A 95 -7.56 1.24 -27.63
N PRO A 96 -7.19 2.28 -28.39
CA PRO A 96 -6.60 2.11 -29.73
C PRO A 96 -5.31 1.27 -29.71
N SER A 97 -4.54 1.32 -28.61
CA SER A 97 -3.33 0.53 -28.44
C SER A 97 -3.55 -0.91 -27.95
N ARG A 98 -4.73 -1.23 -27.39
CA ARG A 98 -5.12 -2.59 -26.96
C ARG A 98 -6.61 -2.85 -27.20
N PRO A 99 -6.98 -3.28 -28.42
CA PRO A 99 -8.38 -3.56 -28.77
C PRO A 99 -8.95 -4.81 -28.10
N GLN A 100 -8.09 -5.71 -27.60
CA GLN A 100 -8.49 -6.94 -26.91
C GLN A 100 -9.09 -6.69 -25.51
N GLY A 101 -9.03 -5.44 -25.03
CA GLY A 101 -9.52 -5.06 -23.70
C GLY A 101 -8.58 -5.51 -22.58
N LEU A 102 -8.49 -4.69 -21.54
CA LEU A 102 -7.84 -5.02 -20.28
C LEU A 102 -8.93 -5.13 -19.22
N GLU A 103 -8.98 -6.25 -18.51
CA GLU A 103 -9.86 -6.37 -17.37
C GLU A 103 -9.38 -5.42 -16.26
N VAL A 104 -10.29 -4.56 -15.79
CA VAL A 104 -10.01 -3.53 -14.80
C VAL A 104 -11.06 -3.56 -13.69
N VAL A 105 -10.63 -3.22 -12.48
CA VAL A 105 -11.53 -2.94 -11.36
C VAL A 105 -11.78 -1.44 -11.31
N LEU A 106 -13.04 -1.06 -11.51
CA LEU A 106 -13.52 0.31 -11.43
C LEU A 106 -13.93 0.60 -9.98
N ARG A 107 -13.35 1.65 -9.40
CA ARG A 107 -13.73 2.17 -8.09
C ARG A 107 -14.43 3.52 -8.28
N GLY A 108 -15.75 3.55 -8.12
CA GLY A 108 -16.53 4.78 -8.06
C GLY A 108 -16.46 5.38 -6.65
N VAL A 109 -16.15 6.67 -6.55
CA VAL A 109 -16.10 7.42 -5.29
C VAL A 109 -16.96 8.68 -5.42
N ASP A 110 -17.59 9.10 -4.32
CA ASP A 110 -18.40 10.33 -4.27
C ASP A 110 -17.49 11.58 -4.22
N PRO A 111 -17.59 12.55 -5.15
CA PRO A 111 -16.67 13.70 -5.31
C PRO A 111 -16.59 14.69 -4.14
N GLY A 112 -17.30 14.47 -3.03
CA GLY A 112 -17.13 15.25 -1.78
C GLY A 112 -17.20 14.43 -0.50
N GLY A 113 -17.22 13.09 -0.60
CA GLY A 113 -17.71 12.23 0.47
C GLY A 113 -16.66 11.73 1.47
N GLY A 114 -15.38 11.62 1.14
CA GLY A 114 -14.46 10.92 2.05
C GLY A 114 -12.98 11.04 1.75
N GLN A 115 -12.18 10.46 2.64
CA GLN A 115 -10.70 10.40 2.56
C GLN A 115 -10.18 9.58 1.36
N LEU A 116 -11.09 8.96 0.62
CA LEU A 116 -10.83 8.11 -0.55
C LEU A 116 -11.00 8.85 -1.88
N THR A 117 -11.30 10.15 -1.85
CA THR A 117 -11.27 11.00 -3.05
C THR A 117 -9.82 11.37 -3.35
N ALA A 118 -9.26 10.85 -4.43
CA ALA A 118 -8.04 11.39 -5.00
C ALA A 118 -8.41 12.53 -5.95
N GLY A 119 -7.81 13.70 -5.78
CA GLY A 119 -7.98 14.80 -6.72
C GLY A 119 -7.44 14.42 -8.09
N ALA A 120 -7.96 15.03 -9.17
CA ALA A 120 -7.47 14.81 -10.54
C ALA A 120 -5.94 15.03 -10.68
N ALA A 121 -5.37 15.92 -9.87
CA ALA A 121 -3.93 16.18 -9.81
C ALA A 121 -3.14 15.07 -9.10
N GLU A 122 -3.72 14.41 -8.09
CA GLU A 122 -3.10 13.28 -7.39
C GLU A 122 -3.16 12.00 -8.22
N LEU A 123 -4.20 11.86 -9.06
CA LEU A 123 -4.35 10.75 -10.00
C LEU A 123 -3.41 10.87 -11.21
N ALA A 124 -2.90 12.06 -11.55
CA ALA A 124 -2.05 12.26 -12.72
C ALA A 124 -0.67 11.61 -12.57
N THR A 125 -0.18 11.43 -11.34
CA THR A 125 1.13 10.81 -11.09
C THR A 125 1.14 10.10 -9.75
N GLN A 126 0.76 8.82 -9.76
CA GLN A 126 0.97 7.94 -8.62
C GLN A 126 1.97 6.84 -9.00
N GLU A 127 3.02 6.68 -8.18
CA GLU A 127 4.01 5.59 -8.29
C GLU A 127 4.75 5.50 -9.64
N GLY A 128 4.98 6.64 -10.30
CA GLY A 128 5.70 6.70 -11.57
C GLY A 128 4.90 6.17 -12.78
N LEU A 129 3.63 5.84 -12.59
CA LEU A 129 2.70 5.47 -13.65
C LEU A 129 1.87 6.69 -14.03
N ALA A 130 1.80 6.98 -15.34
CA ALA A 130 0.95 8.03 -15.86
C ALA A 130 -0.51 7.64 -15.66
N GLY A 131 -1.20 8.33 -14.75
CA GLY A 131 -2.64 8.19 -14.61
C GLY A 131 -3.37 9.01 -15.67
N ALA A 132 -4.60 8.60 -15.97
CA ALA A 132 -5.46 9.27 -16.94
C ALA A 132 -6.77 9.68 -16.27
N VAL A 133 -7.17 10.94 -16.48
CA VAL A 133 -8.47 11.47 -16.06
C VAL A 133 -9.40 11.40 -17.27
N LEU A 134 -10.53 10.72 -17.14
CA LEU A 134 -11.54 10.60 -18.19
C LEU A 134 -12.73 11.50 -17.84
N GLY A 135 -13.08 12.42 -18.74
CA GLY A 135 -14.19 13.37 -18.57
C GLY A 135 -13.74 14.66 -17.86
N ALA A 136 -13.43 15.68 -18.66
CA ALA A 136 -13.36 17.07 -18.23
C ALA A 136 -14.66 17.77 -18.66
#